data_AF-A0A6P4XPL7-F1
#
_entry.id   AF-A0A6P4XPL7-F1
#
_cell.length_a   1.000
_cell.length_b   1.000
_cell.length_c   1.000
_cell.angle_alpha   90.00
_cell.angle_beta   90.00
_cell.angle_gamma   90.00
#
_symmetry.space_group_name_H-M   'P 1'
#
loop_
_entity.id
_entity.type
_entity.pdbx_description
1 polymer ?
#
loop_
_entity_poly.entity_id
_entity_poly.type
_entity_poly.pdbx_seq_one_letter_code
_entity_poly.pdbx_strand_id
1 'polypeptide(L)'
;MMATWARKEGRKNSDSEHVKHIPMRQYYHMVQEADGNFFESFTALSWRQENRRLRASSEEDLVEDKPLPVESQAVVKPDRQKLTKDELDTLYKELMYTIRHRIGTTSDGHSPFDEDLYNYAQEVFHFTEDRHRALLDRAKELKAPKCVLNVTVAEAKDLEAKDANGYSDPYCMLGIVPPSFSPPSTPGGKPKNRLSFKDRQRRKSRGKDKVTQTEDLIAKSPILVSEVRRKTLNPQWNEKFRL
;
A
#
# COMPACT_ATOMS: atom_id res chain seq x y z
N MET A 1 27.41 -60.40 -8.91
CA MET A 1 26.75 -61.57 -8.30
C MET A 1 25.80 -61.03 -7.23
N MET A 2 24.56 -60.73 -7.63
CA MET A 2 23.35 -61.49 -7.29
C MET A 2 23.08 -61.53 -5.78
N ALA A 3 22.17 -60.66 -5.34
CA ALA A 3 21.49 -60.78 -4.05
C ALA A 3 20.42 -61.87 -4.15
N THR A 4 20.48 -62.86 -3.28
CA THR A 4 19.46 -63.90 -3.11
C THR A 4 18.80 -63.73 -1.75
N TRP A 5 17.52 -63.38 -1.73
CA TRP A 5 16.68 -63.49 -0.54
C TRP A 5 15.89 -64.79 -0.57
N ALA A 6 15.82 -65.40 0.60
CA ALA A 6 15.38 -66.77 0.84
C ALA A 6 13.86 -66.93 0.82
N ARG A 7 13.46 -68.09 0.31
CA ARG A 7 12.12 -68.66 0.17
C ARG A 7 11.79 -69.56 1.37
N LYS A 8 10.56 -69.49 1.88
CA LYS A 8 9.82 -70.61 2.52
C LYS A 8 8.35 -70.19 2.70
N GLU A 9 7.41 -70.65 1.86
CA GLU A 9 6.65 -71.93 1.96
C GLU A 9 6.03 -72.11 3.36
N GLY A 10 4.72 -72.17 3.59
CA GLY A 10 3.56 -72.51 2.76
C GLY A 10 2.74 -73.58 3.50
N ARG A 11 1.39 -73.48 3.53
CA ARG A 11 0.38 -74.54 3.82
C ARG A 11 -0.99 -73.88 4.07
N LYS A 12 -2.15 -74.36 3.61
CA LYS A 12 -2.54 -75.53 2.77
C LYS A 12 -4.05 -75.41 2.47
N ASN A 13 -4.46 -75.86 1.28
CA ASN A 13 -5.73 -76.52 0.86
C ASN A 13 -7.09 -75.90 1.25
N SER A 14 -8.17 -76.00 0.50
CA SER A 14 -8.55 -76.53 -0.83
C SER A 14 -9.95 -75.93 -1.07
N ASP A 15 -10.34 -75.59 -2.29
CA ASP A 15 -11.32 -76.38 -3.04
C ASP A 15 -11.64 -75.65 -4.35
N SER A 16 -11.97 -76.44 -5.36
CA SER A 16 -12.32 -76.08 -6.72
C SER A 16 -13.54 -75.16 -6.83
N GLU A 17 -13.42 -74.01 -7.50
CA GLU A 17 -14.58 -73.27 -8.03
C GLU A 17 -14.35 -72.77 -9.47
N HIS A 18 -15.41 -72.90 -10.26
CA HIS A 18 -15.56 -72.55 -11.66
C HIS A 18 -15.11 -71.11 -11.97
N VAL A 19 -14.22 -70.93 -12.95
CA VAL A 19 -14.01 -69.63 -13.60
C VAL A 19 -15.21 -69.36 -14.51
N LYS A 20 -16.14 -68.51 -14.05
CA LYS A 20 -17.24 -68.01 -14.89
C LYS A 20 -16.65 -67.09 -15.96
N HIS A 21 -16.81 -67.47 -17.23
CA HIS A 21 -16.47 -66.62 -18.36
C HIS A 21 -17.43 -65.42 -18.39
N ILE A 22 -16.94 -64.22 -18.11
CA ILE A 22 -17.76 -63.00 -18.16
C ILE A 22 -17.96 -62.62 -19.64
N PRO A 23 -19.20 -62.45 -20.13
CA PRO A 23 -19.45 -61.99 -21.50
C PRO A 23 -18.85 -60.61 -21.76
N MET A 24 -18.22 -60.40 -22.91
CA MET A 24 -17.58 -59.12 -23.31
C MET A 24 -18.47 -57.88 -23.10
N ARG A 25 -19.80 -58.01 -23.25
CA ARG A 25 -20.75 -56.92 -22.97
C ARG A 25 -20.75 -56.44 -21.51
N GLN A 26 -20.53 -57.34 -20.54
CA GLN A 26 -20.40 -56.96 -19.13
C GLN A 26 -19.03 -56.32 -18.85
N TYR A 27 -17.99 -56.66 -19.61
CA TYR A 27 -16.69 -56.00 -19.51
C TYR A 27 -16.75 -54.55 -19.98
N TYR A 28 -17.39 -54.27 -21.12
CA TYR A 28 -17.59 -52.89 -21.59
C TYR A 28 -18.38 -52.02 -20.58
N HIS A 29 -19.41 -52.58 -19.95
CA HIS A 29 -20.19 -51.88 -18.93
C HIS A 29 -19.37 -51.60 -17.65
N MET A 30 -18.56 -52.57 -17.20
CA MET A 30 -17.67 -52.36 -16.05
C MET A 30 -16.56 -51.34 -16.32
N VAL A 31 -16.03 -51.30 -17.55
CA VAL A 31 -15.00 -50.32 -17.94
C VAL A 31 -15.61 -48.90 -17.98
N GLN A 32 -16.83 -48.76 -18.48
CA GLN A 32 -17.59 -47.48 -18.50
C GLN A 32 -17.96 -46.99 -17.10
N GLU A 33 -18.27 -47.89 -16.15
CA GLU A 33 -18.57 -47.49 -14.76
C GLU A 33 -17.30 -47.20 -13.94
N ALA A 34 -16.19 -47.90 -14.19
CA ALA A 34 -14.95 -47.73 -13.46
C ALA A 34 -14.23 -46.40 -13.77
N ASP A 35 -14.36 -45.89 -15.00
CA ASP A 35 -13.84 -44.58 -15.39
C ASP A 35 -14.90 -43.46 -15.34
N GLY A 36 -16.13 -43.77 -14.94
CA GLY A 36 -17.22 -42.79 -14.85
C GLY A 36 -17.57 -42.16 -16.21
N ASN A 37 -17.45 -42.91 -17.31
CA ASN A 37 -17.65 -42.43 -18.68
C ASN A 37 -16.59 -41.40 -19.12
N PHE A 38 -15.41 -41.41 -18.50
CA PHE A 38 -14.35 -40.43 -18.73
C PHE A 38 -13.81 -40.48 -20.16
N PHE A 39 -13.49 -41.65 -20.71
CA PHE A 39 -12.93 -41.71 -22.08
C PHE A 39 -13.94 -41.32 -23.17
N GLU A 40 -15.23 -41.63 -22.97
CA GLU A 40 -16.30 -41.20 -23.86
C GLU A 40 -16.54 -39.69 -23.77
N SER A 41 -16.53 -39.13 -22.54
CA SER A 41 -16.62 -37.69 -22.35
C SER A 41 -15.39 -36.96 -22.91
N PHE A 42 -14.19 -37.53 -22.81
CA PHE A 42 -12.95 -36.96 -23.34
C PHE A 42 -12.96 -36.86 -24.87
N THR A 43 -13.38 -37.92 -25.54
CA THR A 43 -13.52 -37.93 -27.00
C THR A 43 -14.68 -37.01 -27.46
N ALA A 44 -15.79 -36.98 -26.71
CA ALA A 44 -16.89 -36.05 -26.96
C ALA A 44 -16.49 -34.58 -26.71
N LEU A 45 -15.62 -34.30 -25.74
CA LEU A 45 -15.08 -32.96 -25.46
C LEU A 45 -14.20 -32.48 -26.61
N SER A 46 -13.33 -33.34 -27.15
CA SER A 46 -12.55 -33.01 -28.36
C SER A 46 -13.48 -32.70 -29.55
N TRP A 47 -14.53 -33.50 -29.75
CA TRP A 47 -15.50 -33.25 -30.82
C TRP A 47 -16.30 -31.96 -30.60
N ARG A 48 -16.71 -31.65 -29.36
CA ARG A 48 -17.40 -30.40 -29.00
C ARG A 48 -16.51 -29.17 -29.14
N GLN A 49 -15.23 -29.27 -28.77
CA GLN A 49 -14.26 -28.20 -28.98
C GLN A 49 -13.99 -27.97 -30.46
N GLU A 50 -13.79 -29.03 -31.24
CA GLU A 50 -13.55 -28.91 -32.68
C GLU A 50 -14.78 -28.37 -33.41
N ASN A 51 -15.99 -28.83 -33.07
CA ASN A 51 -17.23 -28.24 -33.62
C ASN A 51 -17.45 -26.80 -33.17
N ARG A 52 -17.04 -26.42 -31.95
CA ARG A 52 -17.07 -25.02 -31.51
C ARG A 52 -16.07 -24.20 -32.31
N ARG A 53 -14.88 -24.73 -32.59
CA ARG A 53 -13.84 -24.09 -33.41
C ARG A 53 -14.32 -23.90 -34.85
N LEU A 54 -14.94 -24.91 -35.45
CA LEU A 54 -15.51 -24.86 -36.80
C LEU A 54 -16.70 -23.90 -36.90
N ARG A 55 -17.52 -23.81 -35.84
CA ARG A 55 -18.58 -22.79 -35.75
C ARG A 55 -18.00 -21.38 -35.61
N ALA A 56 -16.97 -21.21 -34.79
CA ALA A 56 -16.29 -19.93 -34.64
C ALA A 56 -15.60 -19.49 -35.94
N SER A 57 -14.92 -20.39 -36.66
CA SER A 57 -14.31 -20.05 -37.95
C SER A 57 -15.35 -19.80 -39.04
N SER A 58 -16.47 -20.55 -39.04
CA SER A 58 -17.59 -20.29 -39.95
C SER A 58 -18.38 -19.03 -39.60
N GLU A 59 -18.40 -18.61 -38.33
CA GLU A 59 -18.91 -17.30 -37.91
C GLU A 59 -17.92 -16.19 -38.27
N GLU A 60 -16.61 -16.39 -38.14
CA GLU A 60 -15.58 -15.42 -38.56
C GLU A 60 -15.66 -15.12 -40.06
N ASP A 61 -15.85 -16.14 -40.91
CA ASP A 61 -16.06 -15.97 -42.36
C ASP A 61 -17.38 -15.24 -42.72
N LEU A 62 -18.33 -15.13 -41.79
CA LEU A 62 -19.59 -14.39 -41.95
C LEU A 62 -19.64 -13.05 -41.19
N VAL A 63 -18.62 -12.75 -40.36
CA VAL A 63 -18.55 -11.55 -39.51
C VAL A 63 -17.76 -10.42 -40.18
N GLU A 64 -17.09 -10.66 -41.31
CA GLU A 64 -16.37 -9.63 -42.05
C GLU A 64 -17.28 -8.47 -42.54
N ASP A 65 -18.60 -8.67 -42.58
CA ASP A 65 -19.59 -7.65 -43.00
C ASP A 65 -20.46 -7.10 -41.85
N LYS A 66 -20.12 -7.40 -40.58
CA LYS A 66 -20.83 -6.85 -39.41
C LYS A 66 -20.12 -5.61 -38.89
N PRO A 67 -20.75 -4.42 -38.91
CA PRO A 67 -20.11 -3.21 -38.38
C PRO A 67 -19.76 -3.42 -36.90
N LEU A 68 -18.54 -2.99 -36.54
CA LEU A 68 -18.04 -3.04 -35.17
C LEU A 68 -19.11 -2.51 -34.19
N PRO A 69 -19.38 -3.17 -33.06
CA PRO A 69 -20.31 -2.67 -32.07
C PRO A 69 -19.93 -1.25 -31.67
N VAL A 70 -20.85 -0.30 -31.85
CA VAL A 70 -20.64 1.09 -31.46
C VAL A 70 -20.43 1.15 -29.95
N GLU A 71 -19.37 1.83 -29.53
CA GLU A 71 -18.88 1.95 -28.14
C GLU A 71 -20.01 2.31 -27.13
N SER A 72 -21.07 2.96 -27.61
CA SER A 72 -22.27 3.33 -26.85
C SER A 72 -23.09 2.15 -26.31
N GLN A 73 -22.93 0.93 -26.83
CA GLN A 73 -23.68 -0.26 -26.40
C GLN A 73 -23.01 -1.06 -25.27
N ALA A 74 -21.72 -0.81 -25.00
CA ALA A 74 -20.93 -1.50 -23.97
C ALA A 74 -20.68 -0.64 -22.72
N VAL A 75 -21.23 0.57 -22.65
CA VAL A 75 -21.14 1.41 -21.47
C VAL A 75 -22.10 0.85 -20.41
N VAL A 76 -21.55 0.12 -19.43
CA VAL A 76 -22.17 0.04 -18.10
C VAL A 76 -22.38 1.48 -17.67
N LYS A 77 -23.61 1.99 -17.78
CA LYS A 77 -23.93 3.33 -17.28
C LYS A 77 -23.54 3.29 -15.80
N PRO A 78 -22.52 4.05 -15.36
CA PRO A 78 -22.21 4.09 -13.94
C PRO A 78 -23.52 4.45 -13.25
N ASP A 79 -23.92 3.66 -12.25
CA ASP A 79 -25.08 3.99 -11.44
C ASP A 79 -24.76 5.34 -10.81
N ARG A 80 -25.30 6.41 -11.42
CA ARG A 80 -25.09 7.77 -10.98
C ARG A 80 -25.95 7.91 -9.73
N GLN A 81 -25.44 7.42 -8.61
CA GLN A 81 -26.00 7.73 -7.30
C GLN A 81 -26.10 9.25 -7.20
N LYS A 82 -27.33 9.75 -7.32
CA LYS A 82 -27.59 11.18 -7.19
C LYS A 82 -27.47 11.49 -5.71
N LEU A 83 -26.39 12.17 -5.35
CA LEU A 83 -26.23 12.71 -4.00
C LEU A 83 -27.45 13.57 -3.68
N THR A 84 -28.01 13.36 -2.49
CA THR A 84 -29.01 14.27 -1.95
C THR A 84 -28.39 15.65 -1.71
N LYS A 85 -29.22 16.68 -1.55
CA LYS A 85 -28.74 18.05 -1.31
C LYS A 85 -27.85 18.13 -0.06
N ASP A 86 -28.20 17.39 0.99
CA ASP A 86 -27.49 17.38 2.27
C ASP A 86 -26.15 16.63 2.18
N GLU A 87 -26.11 15.50 1.46
CA GLU A 87 -24.85 14.80 1.17
C GLU A 87 -23.91 15.65 0.33
N LEU A 88 -24.45 16.41 -0.63
CA LEU A 88 -23.67 17.33 -1.44
C LEU A 88 -23.11 18.50 -0.63
N ASP A 89 -23.91 19.09 0.27
CA ASP A 89 -23.45 20.13 1.20
C ASP A 89 -22.36 19.60 2.14
N THR A 90 -22.52 18.37 2.62
CA THR A 90 -21.53 17.69 3.45
C THR A 90 -20.22 17.49 2.68
N LEU A 91 -20.29 16.92 1.47
CA LEU A 91 -19.12 16.73 0.60
C LEU A 91 -18.40 18.06 0.32
N TYR A 92 -19.16 19.10 -0.01
CA TYR A 92 -18.60 20.41 -0.32
C TYR A 92 -17.89 21.04 0.88
N LYS A 93 -18.48 20.95 2.07
CA LYS A 93 -17.85 21.40 3.33
C LYS A 93 -16.55 20.63 3.61
N GLU A 94 -16.51 19.32 3.40
CA GLU A 94 -15.28 18.52 3.55
C GLU A 94 -14.20 18.91 2.52
N LEU A 95 -14.60 19.26 1.30
CA LEU A 95 -13.68 19.79 0.29
C LEU A 95 -13.06 21.12 0.74
N MET A 96 -13.87 22.06 1.23
CA MET A 96 -13.40 23.34 1.77
C MET A 96 -12.42 23.12 2.93
N TYR A 97 -12.77 22.21 3.84
CA TYR A 97 -11.91 21.81 4.96
C TYR A 97 -10.57 21.23 4.47
N THR A 98 -10.60 20.40 3.44
CA THR A 98 -9.40 19.75 2.87
C THR A 98 -8.46 20.77 2.21
N ILE A 99 -9.01 21.72 1.43
CA ILE A 99 -8.22 22.81 0.83
C ILE A 99 -7.56 23.63 1.96
N ARG A 100 -8.33 23.98 3.00
CA ARG A 100 -7.87 24.77 4.14
C ARG A 100 -6.76 24.11 4.97
N HIS A 101 -6.83 22.79 5.15
CA HIS A 101 -5.98 22.02 6.06
C HIS A 101 -5.04 21.03 5.35
N ARG A 102 -4.70 21.29 4.09
CA ARG A 102 -3.74 20.46 3.36
C ARG A 102 -2.39 20.37 4.09
N ILE A 103 -1.79 19.18 4.03
CA ILE A 103 -0.48 18.91 4.62
C ILE A 103 0.58 19.12 3.54
N GLY A 104 1.70 19.77 3.90
CA GLY A 104 2.90 19.80 3.05
C GLY A 104 3.16 21.07 2.25
N THR A 105 2.41 22.18 2.43
CA THR A 105 2.75 23.44 1.74
C THR A 105 3.78 24.29 2.50
N THR A 106 4.91 24.49 1.85
CA THR A 106 6.06 25.26 2.33
C THR A 106 5.87 26.76 2.08
N SER A 107 4.94 27.39 2.79
CA SER A 107 4.93 28.84 3.06
C SER A 107 3.73 29.15 3.96
N ASP A 108 4.02 29.57 5.18
CA ASP A 108 3.18 30.44 6.03
C ASP A 108 1.72 30.00 6.31
N GLY A 109 1.39 28.72 6.11
CA GLY A 109 0.07 28.16 6.46
C GLY A 109 -1.08 28.53 5.52
N HIS A 110 -0.79 29.31 4.46
CA HIS A 110 -1.69 29.66 3.37
C HIS A 110 -0.93 29.62 2.06
N SER A 111 -1.37 28.77 1.13
CA SER A 111 -0.84 28.80 -0.24
C SER A 111 -1.48 29.99 -0.93
N PRO A 112 -0.74 30.74 -1.74
CA PRO A 112 -1.34 31.82 -2.54
C PRO A 112 -2.47 31.32 -3.46
N PHE A 113 -2.54 30.01 -3.69
CA PHE A 113 -3.53 29.35 -4.55
C PHE A 113 -4.78 28.83 -3.80
N ASP A 114 -4.93 29.09 -2.49
CA ASP A 114 -6.12 28.64 -1.73
C ASP A 114 -7.42 29.20 -2.30
N GLU A 115 -7.44 30.50 -2.61
CA GLU A 115 -8.60 31.17 -3.17
C GLU A 115 -8.93 30.63 -4.57
N ASP A 116 -7.93 30.35 -5.41
CA ASP A 116 -8.14 29.76 -6.73
C ASP A 116 -8.80 28.38 -6.62
N LEU A 117 -8.44 27.57 -5.61
CA LEU A 117 -9.04 26.27 -5.36
C LEU A 117 -10.49 26.38 -4.86
N TYR A 118 -10.79 27.37 -4.02
CA TYR A 118 -12.17 27.63 -3.58
C TYR A 118 -13.05 28.08 -4.75
N ASN A 119 -12.55 29.00 -5.58
CA ASN A 119 -13.24 29.48 -6.77
C ASN A 119 -13.51 28.34 -7.75
N TYR A 120 -12.48 27.52 -8.04
CA TYR A 120 -12.62 26.35 -8.90
C TYR A 120 -13.66 25.36 -8.36
N ALA A 121 -13.65 25.09 -7.06
CA ALA A 121 -14.64 24.23 -6.43
C ALA A 121 -16.07 24.80 -6.55
N GLN A 122 -16.24 26.11 -6.38
CA GLN A 122 -17.55 26.77 -6.58
C GLN A 122 -18.05 26.64 -8.02
N GLU A 123 -17.15 26.83 -9.01
CA GLU A 123 -17.47 26.70 -10.43
C GLU A 123 -17.91 25.27 -10.81
N VAL A 124 -17.15 24.25 -10.38
CA VAL A 124 -17.41 22.84 -10.73
C VAL A 124 -18.70 22.31 -10.11
N PHE A 125 -19.02 22.72 -8.88
CA PHE A 125 -20.23 22.28 -8.18
C PHE A 125 -21.44 23.17 -8.47
N HIS A 126 -21.26 24.28 -9.20
CA HIS A 126 -22.29 25.28 -9.50
C HIS A 126 -23.01 25.79 -8.24
N PHE A 127 -22.25 26.08 -7.18
CA PHE A 127 -22.82 26.62 -5.94
C PHE A 127 -23.02 28.12 -6.04
N THR A 128 -24.15 28.61 -5.51
CA THR A 128 -24.37 30.05 -5.37
C THR A 128 -23.38 30.64 -4.38
N GLU A 129 -23.05 31.91 -4.57
CA GLU A 129 -22.10 32.65 -3.70
C GLU A 129 -22.49 32.53 -2.21
N ASP A 130 -23.77 32.74 -1.89
CA ASP A 130 -24.26 32.64 -0.51
C ASP A 130 -24.08 31.24 0.09
N ARG A 131 -24.31 30.19 -0.71
CA ARG A 131 -24.18 28.79 -0.27
C ARG A 131 -22.71 28.42 -0.11
N HIS A 132 -21.86 28.83 -1.06
CA HIS A 132 -20.41 28.67 -0.97
C HIS A 132 -19.88 29.32 0.31
N ARG A 133 -20.21 30.59 0.54
CA ARG A 133 -19.78 31.36 1.71
C ARG A 133 -20.21 30.72 3.03
N ALA A 134 -21.48 30.31 3.13
CA ALA A 134 -21.99 29.66 4.33
C ALA A 134 -21.27 28.34 4.65
N LEU A 135 -20.96 27.52 3.63
CA LEU A 135 -20.26 26.24 3.82
C LEU A 135 -18.77 26.43 4.09
N LEU A 136 -18.13 27.42 3.46
CA LEU A 136 -16.75 27.77 3.71
C LEU A 136 -16.55 28.30 5.14
N ASP A 137 -17.44 29.16 5.62
CA ASP A 137 -17.39 29.68 7.00
C ASP A 137 -17.55 28.53 8.00
N ARG A 138 -18.50 27.62 7.75
CA ARG A 138 -18.66 26.40 8.57
C ARG A 138 -17.43 25.51 8.55
N ALA A 139 -16.75 25.37 7.41
CA ALA A 139 -15.51 24.60 7.31
C ALA A 139 -14.35 25.27 8.08
N LYS A 140 -14.29 26.61 8.10
CA LYS A 140 -13.28 27.39 8.83
C LYS A 140 -13.44 27.31 10.36
N GLU A 141 -14.66 27.10 10.86
CA GLU A 141 -14.93 26.90 12.28
C GLU A 141 -14.45 25.54 12.82
N LEU A 142 -14.24 24.56 11.93
CA LEU A 142 -13.77 23.23 12.32
C LEU A 142 -12.31 23.28 12.80
N LYS A 143 -12.01 22.46 13.80
CA LYS A 143 -10.66 22.36 14.35
C LYS A 143 -9.70 21.77 13.31
N ALA A 144 -8.51 22.35 13.20
CA ALA A 144 -7.43 21.82 12.38
C ALA A 144 -7.09 20.36 12.76
N PRO A 145 -6.77 19.49 11.78
CA PRO A 145 -6.50 18.09 12.03
C PRO A 145 -5.18 17.93 12.82
N LYS A 146 -5.16 16.96 13.73
CA LYS A 146 -3.93 16.58 14.43
C LYS A 146 -3.08 15.71 13.50
N CYS A 147 -1.97 16.26 13.02
CA CYS A 147 -1.00 15.48 12.25
C CYS A 147 -0.15 14.63 13.20
N VAL A 148 0.08 13.37 12.83
CA VAL A 148 0.89 12.42 13.58
C VAL A 148 1.88 11.79 12.62
N LEU A 149 3.16 11.75 12.99
CA LEU A 149 4.20 11.11 12.21
C LEU A 149 4.57 9.76 12.85
N ASN A 150 4.25 8.67 12.15
CA ASN A 150 4.69 7.34 12.53
C ASN A 150 6.03 7.04 11.85
N VAL A 151 7.08 6.84 12.63
CA VAL A 151 8.43 6.53 12.13
C VAL A 151 8.79 5.11 12.55
N THR A 152 9.33 4.33 11.64
CA THR A 152 9.94 3.02 11.97
C THR A 152 11.44 3.11 11.72
N VAL A 153 12.24 2.94 12.77
CA VAL A 153 13.69 2.77 12.64
C VAL A 153 13.92 1.29 12.34
N ALA A 154 14.18 0.97 11.08
CA ALA A 154 14.34 -0.41 10.64
C ALA A 154 15.75 -0.95 10.98
N GLU A 155 16.76 -0.52 10.23
CA GLU A 155 18.14 -1.01 10.35
C GLU A 155 19.14 0.03 9.84
N ALA A 156 20.41 -0.19 10.16
CA ALA A 156 21.54 0.45 9.49
C ALA A 156 22.55 -0.62 9.09
N LYS A 157 23.37 -0.32 8.08
CA LYS A 157 24.38 -1.23 7.55
C LYS A 157 25.72 -0.54 7.45
N ASP A 158 26.78 -1.32 7.61
CA ASP A 158 28.17 -0.92 7.43
C ASP A 158 28.54 0.36 8.19
N LEU A 159 28.05 0.46 9.44
CA LEU A 159 28.41 1.57 10.32
C LEU A 159 29.91 1.56 10.60
N GLU A 160 30.46 2.74 10.85
CA GLU A 160 31.85 2.88 11.27
C GLU A 160 32.07 2.26 12.66
N ALA A 161 33.15 1.50 12.80
CA ALA A 161 33.62 1.00 14.09
C ALA A 161 34.24 2.13 14.90
N LYS A 162 33.64 2.45 16.05
CA LYS A 162 34.11 3.51 16.95
C LYS A 162 34.83 2.98 18.18
N ASP A 163 34.67 1.70 18.49
CA ASP A 163 35.32 1.07 19.64
C ASP A 163 36.61 0.34 19.23
N ALA A 164 37.54 0.22 20.18
CA ALA A 164 38.81 -0.49 19.97
C ALA A 164 38.66 -1.98 19.61
N ASN A 165 37.46 -2.55 19.82
CA ASN A 165 37.12 -3.94 19.49
C ASN A 165 36.76 -4.14 18.01
N GLY A 166 36.75 -3.08 17.19
CA GLY A 166 36.37 -3.13 15.77
C GLY A 166 34.86 -3.10 15.51
N TYR A 167 34.05 -2.75 16.52
CA TYR A 167 32.59 -2.61 16.43
C TYR A 167 32.13 -1.24 16.99
N SER A 168 30.81 -1.08 17.10
CA SER A 168 30.13 0.05 17.73
C SER A 168 28.91 -0.46 18.52
N ASP A 169 28.39 0.37 19.42
CA ASP A 169 27.11 0.18 20.11
C ASP A 169 26.06 1.21 19.62
N PRO A 170 25.56 1.11 18.37
CA PRO A 170 24.69 2.13 17.78
C PRO A 170 23.28 2.22 18.39
N TYR A 171 22.73 3.44 18.36
CA TYR A 171 21.34 3.79 18.65
C TYR A 171 20.90 5.00 17.81
N CYS A 172 19.59 5.23 17.69
CA CYS A 172 19.00 6.37 16.97
C CYS A 172 18.35 7.35 17.93
N MET A 173 18.42 8.65 17.62
CA MET A 173 17.65 9.71 18.26
C MET A 173 16.79 10.39 17.21
N LEU A 174 15.51 10.58 17.52
CA LEU A 174 14.52 11.19 16.62
C LEU A 174 13.91 12.43 17.29
N GLY A 175 13.76 13.49 16.51
CA GLY A 175 13.08 14.72 16.94
C GLY A 175 12.57 15.50 15.73
N ILE A 176 11.49 16.26 15.93
CA ILE A 176 10.95 17.16 14.89
C ILE A 176 11.60 18.54 15.08
N VAL A 177 12.16 19.04 13.99
CA VAL A 177 12.84 20.34 13.96
C VAL A 177 12.03 21.31 13.09
N PRO A 178 11.54 22.43 13.63
CA PRO A 178 10.86 23.45 12.83
C PRO A 178 11.77 24.04 11.74
N PRO A 179 11.23 24.44 10.57
CA PRO A 179 12.02 24.93 9.43
C PRO A 179 12.88 26.17 9.73
N SER A 180 12.50 26.98 10.73
CA SER A 180 13.29 28.13 11.23
C SER A 180 14.62 27.75 11.89
N PHE A 181 14.86 26.46 12.12
CA PHE A 181 16.07 25.92 12.73
C PHE A 181 17.04 25.31 11.70
N SER A 182 16.74 25.35 10.39
CA SER A 182 17.73 24.91 9.40
C SER A 182 18.97 25.82 9.48
N PRO A 183 20.17 25.31 9.84
CA PRO A 183 21.37 26.12 9.78
C PRO A 183 21.59 26.53 8.32
N PRO A 184 22.03 27.77 8.03
CA PRO A 184 22.30 28.19 6.67
C PRO A 184 23.29 27.21 6.04
N SER A 185 22.86 26.53 4.99
CA SER A 185 23.70 25.64 4.17
C SER A 185 24.83 26.48 3.59
N THR A 186 25.98 26.49 4.27
CA THR A 186 27.18 27.14 3.76
C THR A 186 27.82 26.17 2.77
N PRO A 187 27.99 26.55 1.48
CA PRO A 187 28.67 25.69 0.53
C PRO A 187 30.17 25.68 0.88
N GLY A 188 30.68 24.52 1.32
CA GLY A 188 32.11 24.27 1.50
C GLY A 188 32.66 24.58 2.90
N GLY A 189 32.57 23.61 3.82
CA GLY A 189 33.30 23.66 5.08
C GLY A 189 33.05 22.44 5.96
N LYS A 190 34.10 21.68 6.29
CA LYS A 190 34.04 20.44 7.08
C LYS A 190 33.30 20.65 8.42
N PRO A 191 32.43 19.71 8.87
CA PRO A 191 31.68 19.89 10.10
C PRO A 191 32.60 19.71 11.31
N LYS A 192 32.79 20.77 12.11
CA LYS A 192 33.38 20.68 13.45
C LYS A 192 32.26 20.78 14.48
N ASN A 193 31.70 19.64 14.87
CA ASN A 193 30.90 19.54 16.07
C ASN A 193 31.81 19.72 17.29
N ARG A 194 31.85 20.94 17.83
CA ARG A 194 32.42 21.20 19.16
C ARG A 194 31.39 22.01 19.95
N LEU A 195 30.54 21.29 20.70
CA LEU A 195 29.70 21.87 21.74
C LEU A 195 30.64 22.39 22.85
N SER A 196 31.03 23.67 22.77
CA SER A 196 31.74 24.33 23.86
C SER A 196 30.77 25.16 24.68
N PHE A 197 30.55 24.75 25.93
CA PHE A 197 30.01 25.63 26.97
C PHE A 197 31.00 26.77 27.18
N LYS A 198 30.66 27.96 26.70
CA LYS A 198 31.33 29.20 27.10
C LYS A 198 30.28 30.24 27.45
N ASP A 199 30.27 30.57 28.74
CA ASP A 199 29.63 31.73 29.33
C ASP A 199 29.81 32.95 28.43
N ARG A 200 28.69 33.63 28.11
CA ARG A 200 28.72 34.90 27.40
C ARG A 200 27.78 35.89 28.06
N GLN A 201 28.36 36.71 28.92
CA GLN A 201 27.78 37.99 29.30
C GLN A 201 27.43 38.82 28.04
N ARG A 202 26.14 39.12 27.95
CA ARG A 202 25.54 40.39 27.52
C ARG A 202 26.06 41.02 26.21
N ARG A 203 25.28 40.86 25.14
CA ARG A 203 24.93 41.95 24.20
C ARG A 203 23.49 41.74 23.69
N LYS A 204 22.62 42.70 24.00
CA LYS A 204 21.18 42.73 23.73
C LYS A 204 20.96 43.67 22.54
N SER A 205 20.42 43.18 21.41
CA SER A 205 19.70 44.04 20.45
C SER A 205 18.90 43.21 19.42
N ARG A 206 17.57 43.37 19.47
CA ARG A 206 16.61 43.36 18.34
C ARG A 206 16.41 42.07 17.51
N GLY A 207 16.25 40.92 18.16
CA GLY A 207 15.73 39.70 17.49
C GLY A 207 15.01 38.73 18.44
N LYS A 208 14.51 39.21 19.58
CA LYS A 208 14.26 38.37 20.75
C LYS A 208 12.94 37.59 20.74
N ASP A 209 11.97 37.97 19.90
CA ASP A 209 10.62 37.41 20.02
C ASP A 209 10.40 36.13 19.18
N LYS A 210 11.13 35.96 18.07
CA LYS A 210 11.04 34.74 17.25
C LYS A 210 11.93 33.60 17.79
N VAL A 211 13.08 33.92 18.35
CA VAL A 211 14.07 32.93 18.82
C VAL A 211 13.61 32.23 20.12
N THR A 212 12.99 32.97 21.03
CA THR A 212 12.47 32.41 22.30
C THR A 212 11.29 31.47 22.09
N GLN A 213 10.36 31.82 21.19
CA GLN A 213 9.25 30.93 20.85
C GLN A 213 9.73 29.63 20.20
N THR A 214 10.79 29.68 19.38
CA THR A 214 11.32 28.49 18.71
C THR A 214 12.11 27.56 19.63
N GLU A 215 12.85 28.11 20.61
CA GLU A 215 13.51 27.31 21.66
C GLU A 215 12.47 26.58 22.53
N ASP A 216 11.36 27.25 22.85
CA ASP A 216 10.25 26.66 23.60
C ASP A 216 9.53 25.53 22.83
N LEU A 217 9.47 25.58 21.50
CA LEU A 217 8.84 24.54 20.67
C LEU A 217 9.70 23.27 20.57
N ILE A 218 11.03 23.44 20.50
CA ILE A 218 11.99 22.33 20.54
C ILE A 218 11.99 21.71 21.94
N ALA A 219 11.96 22.53 22.99
CA ALA A 219 11.88 22.07 24.37
C ALA A 219 10.58 21.29 24.67
N LYS A 220 9.51 21.51 23.90
CA LYS A 220 8.21 20.84 24.06
C LYS A 220 8.06 19.53 23.28
N SER A 221 8.88 19.28 22.27
CA SER A 221 8.80 18.06 21.47
C SER A 221 9.75 16.99 22.05
N PRO A 222 9.25 15.82 22.48
CA PRO A 222 10.11 14.80 23.07
C PRO A 222 11.12 14.27 22.05
N ILE A 223 12.40 14.24 22.42
CA ILE A 223 13.40 13.47 21.69
C ILE A 223 13.16 11.99 22.01
N LEU A 224 12.91 11.20 20.97
CA LEU A 224 12.71 9.76 21.08
C LEU A 224 14.04 9.06 20.80
N VAL A 225 14.31 7.95 21.49
CA VAL A 225 15.58 7.24 21.41
C VAL A 225 15.32 5.75 21.24
N SER A 226 16.06 5.09 20.35
CA SER A 226 15.96 3.63 20.17
C SER A 226 16.76 2.85 21.21
N GLU A 227 16.57 1.54 21.25
CA GLU A 227 17.47 0.66 21.98
C GLU A 227 18.90 0.75 21.43
N VAL A 228 19.87 0.53 22.32
CA VAL A 228 21.28 0.39 21.94
C VAL A 228 21.52 -1.04 21.49
N ARG A 229 21.95 -1.22 20.24
CA ARG A 229 22.40 -2.52 19.73
C ARG A 229 23.89 -2.65 19.98
N ARG A 230 24.29 -3.66 20.74
CA ARG A 230 25.69 -3.81 21.15
C ARG A 230 26.55 -4.50 20.11
N LYS A 231 27.82 -4.08 20.02
CA LYS A 231 28.90 -4.71 19.26
C LYS A 231 28.47 -5.11 17.84
N THR A 232 27.92 -4.16 17.10
CA THR A 232 27.46 -4.39 15.74
C THR A 232 27.68 -3.18 14.85
N LEU A 233 28.02 -3.43 13.59
CA LEU A 233 28.06 -2.43 12.53
C LEU A 233 26.81 -2.48 11.63
N ASN A 234 25.96 -3.50 11.85
CA ASN A 234 24.75 -3.76 11.09
C ASN A 234 23.55 -3.92 12.04
N PRO A 235 23.18 -2.89 12.81
CA PRO A 235 22.09 -2.97 13.77
C PRO A 235 20.72 -3.08 13.08
N GLN A 236 19.85 -3.89 13.64
CA GLN A 236 18.43 -3.94 13.31
C GLN A 236 17.62 -3.57 14.55
N TRP A 237 16.79 -2.53 14.46
CA TRP A 237 15.93 -2.06 15.55
C TRP A 237 14.49 -2.54 15.37
N ASN A 238 13.91 -2.28 14.19
CA ASN A 238 12.48 -2.47 13.91
C ASN A 238 11.57 -1.78 14.95
N GLU A 239 12.02 -0.64 15.47
CA GLU A 239 11.34 0.12 16.50
C GLU A 239 10.43 1.19 15.92
N LYS A 240 9.22 1.32 16.49
CA LYS A 240 8.19 2.26 16.03
C LYS A 240 8.05 3.42 16.98
N PHE A 241 8.09 4.62 16.42
CA PHE A 241 7.97 5.89 17.12
C PHE A 241 6.76 6.68 16.60
N ARG A 242 6.12 7.43 17.49
CA ARG A 242 4.98 8.28 17.17
C ARG A 242 5.30 9.69 17.64
N LEU A 243 5.40 10.62 16.68
CA LEU A 243 5.70 12.04 16.89
C LEU A 243 4.48 12.91 16.55
#